data_AF-A0A2R6ISJ4-F1
#
_entry.id   AF-A0A2R6ISJ4-F1
#
_cell.length_a   1.000
_cell.length_b   1.000
_cell.length_c   1.000
_cell.angle_alpha   90.00
_cell.angle_beta   90.00
_cell.angle_gamma   90.00
#
_symmetry.space_group_name_H-M   'P 1'
#
loop_
_entity.id
_entity.type
_entity.pdbx_description
1 polymer ?
#
loop_
_entity_poly.entity_id
_entity_poly.type
_entity_poly.pdbx_seq_one_letter_code
_entity_poly.pdbx_strand_id
1 'polypeptide(L)'
;MPVTPATLVRHELVGLEVAVVAAPNPDLEGVRGEVVLETTKTVGICEAPRASESRTESGGDSGAADDGSERVSHVPKDGTTFAFELPGGEVVEVAGRRLVERPARRTENTGAHTWR
;
A
#
# COMPACT_ATOMS: atom_id res chain seq x y z
N MET A 1 14.37 13.64 6.14
CA MET A 1 13.29 13.69 7.15
C MET A 1 12.81 12.26 7.38
N PRO A 2 12.61 11.83 8.64
CA PRO A 2 12.02 10.53 8.91
C PRO A 2 10.58 10.48 8.37
N VAL A 3 10.15 9.32 7.91
CA VAL A 3 8.74 9.08 7.60
C VAL A 3 7.99 9.04 8.93
N THR A 4 7.01 9.93 9.10
CA THR A 4 6.16 10.04 10.29
C THR A 4 4.70 10.09 9.86
N PRO A 5 3.72 9.87 10.75
CA PRO A 5 2.31 9.97 10.40
C PRO A 5 1.95 11.33 9.77
N ALA A 6 2.54 12.41 10.29
CA ALA A 6 2.32 13.76 9.80
C ALA A 6 2.91 14.02 8.41
N THR A 7 3.95 13.27 8.03
CA THR A 7 4.73 13.52 6.81
C THR A 7 4.53 12.45 5.73
N LEU A 8 3.95 11.29 6.06
CA LEU A 8 3.78 10.12 5.17
C LEU A 8 3.20 10.48 3.80
N VAL A 9 2.15 11.31 3.77
CA VAL A 9 1.50 11.76 2.52
C VAL A 9 2.46 12.50 1.58
N ARG A 10 3.59 13.02 2.08
CA ARG A 10 4.60 13.74 1.32
C ARG A 10 5.86 12.91 1.02
N HIS A 11 5.91 11.67 1.50
CA HIS A 11 7.05 10.76 1.32
C HIS A 11 6.78 9.71 0.24
N GLU A 12 7.86 9.04 -0.16
CA GLU A 12 7.83 7.85 -1.00
C GLU A 12 7.04 6.75 -0.30
N LEU A 13 6.08 6.16 -1.03
CA LEU A 13 5.26 5.07 -0.52
C LEU A 13 5.83 3.70 -0.89
N VAL A 14 6.60 3.63 -1.98
CA VAL A 14 7.24 2.39 -2.46
C VAL A 14 8.18 1.85 -1.38
N GLY A 15 8.09 0.54 -1.10
CA GLY A 15 8.83 -0.14 -0.04
C GLY A 15 8.17 -0.08 1.35
N LEU A 16 7.00 0.55 1.50
CA LEU A 16 6.23 0.47 2.74
C LEU A 16 5.24 -0.70 2.70
N GLU A 17 5.10 -1.37 3.84
CA GLU A 17 4.00 -2.31 4.07
C GLU A 17 2.67 -1.54 4.15
N VAL A 18 1.66 -2.04 3.47
CA VAL A 18 0.33 -1.42 3.41
C VAL A 18 -0.78 -2.47 3.40
N ALA A 19 -1.92 -2.12 3.98
CA ALA A 19 -3.17 -2.85 3.84
C ALA A 19 -4.30 -1.93 3.38
N VAL A 20 -5.24 -2.48 2.61
CA VAL A 20 -6.50 -1.82 2.25
C VAL A 20 -7.55 -2.12 3.30
N VAL A 21 -7.97 -1.11 4.06
CA VAL A 21 -8.93 -1.27 5.17
C VAL A 21 -10.37 -0.94 4.77
N ALA A 22 -10.56 -0.16 3.70
CA ALA A 22 -11.87 0.13 3.13
C ALA A 22 -11.72 0.52 1.66
N ALA A 23 -12.58 0.01 0.80
CA ALA A 23 -12.59 0.36 -0.62
C ALA A 23 -14.01 0.31 -1.21
N PRO A 24 -14.28 1.01 -2.33
CA PRO A 24 -15.57 0.90 -3.01
C PRO A 24 -15.81 -0.48 -3.62
N ASN A 25 -14.72 -1.19 -3.95
CA ASN A 25 -14.77 -2.59 -4.39
C ASN A 25 -14.41 -3.50 -3.21
N PRO A 26 -15.35 -4.34 -2.71
CA PRO A 26 -15.10 -5.27 -1.61
C PRO A 26 -13.94 -6.25 -1.86
N ASP A 27 -13.67 -6.62 -3.12
CA ASP A 27 -12.57 -7.54 -3.46
C ASP A 27 -11.19 -6.95 -3.18
N LEU A 28 -11.10 -5.62 -3.03
CA LEU A 28 -9.85 -4.94 -2.68
C LEU A 28 -9.65 -4.83 -1.17
N GLU A 29 -10.69 -5.04 -0.36
CA GLU A 29 -10.58 -4.98 1.10
C GLU A 29 -9.76 -6.17 1.62
N GLY A 30 -8.79 -5.89 2.50
CA GLY A 30 -7.90 -6.91 3.05
C GLY A 30 -6.69 -7.25 2.17
N VAL A 31 -6.56 -6.67 0.97
CA VAL A 31 -5.30 -6.72 0.20
C VAL A 31 -4.18 -6.11 1.05
N ARG A 32 -3.07 -6.84 1.20
CA ARG A 32 -1.94 -6.42 2.04
C ARG A 32 -0.60 -6.87 1.46
N GLY A 33 0.43 -6.08 1.73
CA GLY A 33 1.82 -6.38 1.41
C GLY A 33 2.60 -5.10 1.09
N GLU A 34 3.64 -5.22 0.28
CA GLU A 34 4.55 -4.11 -0.01
C GLU A 34 4.03 -3.26 -1.17
N VAL A 35 4.13 -1.93 -1.05
CA VAL A 35 3.93 -1.04 -2.20
C VAL A 35 5.11 -1.17 -3.16
N VAL A 36 4.86 -1.68 -4.36
CA VAL A 36 5.88 -1.81 -5.42
C VAL A 36 5.78 -0.74 -6.50
N LEU A 37 4.62 -0.08 -6.59
CA LEU A 37 4.37 0.95 -7.60
C LEU A 37 3.45 2.03 -7.04
N GLU A 38 3.75 3.28 -7.41
CA GLU A 38 2.83 4.38 -7.21
C GLU A 38 2.69 5.21 -8.48
N THR A 39 1.46 5.45 -8.90
CA THR A 39 1.13 6.43 -9.94
C THR A 39 0.31 7.57 -9.34
N THR A 40 -0.09 8.55 -10.16
CA THR A 40 -0.96 9.64 -9.70
C THR A 40 -2.25 9.16 -9.02
N LYS A 41 -2.84 8.05 -9.48
CA LYS A 41 -4.18 7.60 -9.06
C LYS A 41 -4.22 6.19 -8.49
N THR A 42 -3.13 5.45 -8.56
CA THR A 42 -3.12 4.02 -8.23
C THR A 42 -1.89 3.69 -7.38
N VAL A 43 -2.06 2.73 -6.48
CA VAL A 43 -1.00 2.07 -5.71
C VAL A 43 -0.97 0.60 -6.14
N GLY A 44 0.19 0.08 -6.51
CA GLY A 44 0.39 -1.35 -6.77
C GLY A 44 0.95 -2.01 -5.52
N ILE A 45 0.26 -3.05 -5.04
CA ILE A 45 0.61 -3.79 -3.82
C ILE A 45 1.04 -5.20 -4.25
N CYS A 46 2.28 -5.59 -3.95
CA CYS A 46 2.69 -6.98 -4.07
C CYS A 46 2.15 -7.75 -2.86
N GLU A 47 1.29 -8.73 -3.12
CA GLU A 47 0.65 -9.48 -2.04
C GLU A 47 1.67 -10.32 -1.28
N ALA A 48 1.81 -10.05 0.02
CA ALA A 48 2.63 -10.89 0.88
C ALA A 48 2.00 -12.29 0.95
N PRO A 49 2.80 -13.36 0.87
CA PRO A 49 2.30 -14.72 1.00
C PRO A 49 1.52 -14.80 2.30
N ARG A 50 0.26 -15.27 2.22
CA ARG A 50 -0.61 -15.31 3.39
C ARG A 50 0.04 -16.22 4.43
N ALA A 51 0.63 -15.61 5.47
CA ALA A 51 1.18 -16.30 6.62
C ALA A 51 0.05 -17.15 7.25
N SER A 52 0.06 -18.44 6.95
CA SER A 52 -0.93 -19.43 7.37
C SER A 52 -2.36 -19.19 6.86
N GLU A 53 -2.64 -19.80 5.71
CA GLU A 53 -3.74 -20.77 5.73
C GLU A 53 -3.39 -21.82 6.80
N SER A 54 -3.74 -21.52 8.05
CA SER A 54 -3.80 -22.56 9.08
C SER A 54 -4.90 -23.51 8.61
N ARG A 55 -4.46 -24.57 7.92
CA ARG A 55 -5.30 -25.70 7.50
C ARG A 55 -6.11 -26.16 8.71
N THR A 56 -7.36 -25.73 8.78
CA THR A 56 -8.40 -26.58 9.32
C THR A 56 -8.95 -27.34 8.13
N GLU A 57 -8.37 -28.52 7.96
CA GLU A 57 -8.65 -29.48 6.92
C GLU A 57 -10.12 -29.89 7.02
N SER A 58 -10.90 -29.66 5.96
CA SER A 58 -12.11 -30.43 5.65
C SER A 58 -12.52 -30.18 4.20
N GLY A 59 -11.85 -30.89 3.30
CA GLY A 59 -12.39 -31.36 2.01
C GLY A 59 -12.68 -30.34 0.91
N GLY A 60 -11.93 -30.47 -0.20
CA GLY A 60 -12.43 -30.04 -1.51
C GLY A 60 -11.39 -29.35 -2.41
N ASP A 61 -10.90 -30.12 -3.37
CA ASP A 61 -10.30 -29.69 -4.64
C ASP A 61 -8.98 -28.89 -4.59
N SER A 62 -7.87 -29.62 -4.77
CA SER A 62 -6.54 -29.09 -5.06
C SER A 62 -6.51 -28.49 -6.47
N GLY A 63 -6.99 -27.25 -6.59
CA GLY A 63 -6.91 -26.45 -7.80
C GLY A 63 -5.75 -25.45 -7.74
N ALA A 64 -4.75 -25.68 -8.58
CA ALA A 64 -3.61 -24.82 -8.92
C ALA A 64 -2.51 -24.70 -7.86
N ALA A 65 -1.38 -25.36 -8.16
CA ALA A 65 -0.08 -24.94 -7.68
C ALA A 65 0.09 -23.46 -8.07
N ASP A 66 0.11 -22.60 -7.05
CA ASP A 66 0.44 -21.20 -7.17
C ASP A 66 1.90 -21.12 -7.65
N ASP A 67 2.09 -21.08 -8.97
CA ASP A 67 3.35 -20.65 -9.56
C ASP A 67 3.64 -19.28 -8.93
N GLY A 68 4.68 -19.23 -8.09
CA GLY A 68 5.01 -18.17 -7.13
C GLY A 68 5.36 -16.82 -7.75
N SER A 69 4.55 -16.41 -8.72
CA SER A 69 4.47 -15.09 -9.29
C SER A 69 3.85 -14.19 -8.23
N GLU A 70 4.68 -13.28 -7.73
CA GLU A 70 4.27 -12.16 -6.89
C GLU A 70 3.08 -11.42 -7.54
N ARG A 71 1.88 -11.62 -6.97
CA ARG A 71 0.66 -10.99 -7.48
C ARG A 71 0.66 -9.51 -7.10
N VAL A 72 0.51 -8.63 -8.09
CA VAL A 72 0.41 -7.18 -7.85
C VAL A 72 -1.03 -6.71 -8.01
N SER A 73 -1.70 -6.40 -6.90
CA SER A 73 -3.03 -5.80 -6.90
C SER A 73 -2.93 -4.30 -7.15
N HIS A 74 -3.62 -3.80 -8.19
CA HIS A 74 -3.65 -2.38 -8.52
C HIS A 74 -4.86 -1.70 -7.87
N VAL A 75 -4.61 -0.88 -6.85
CA VAL A 75 -5.65 -0.28 -6.00
C VAL A 75 -5.82 1.21 -6.33
N PRO A 76 -7.04 1.68 -6.69
CA PRO A 76 -7.30 3.10 -6.86
C PRO A 76 -7.13 3.84 -5.54
N LYS A 77 -6.50 5.01 -5.59
CA LYS A 77 -6.30 5.88 -4.42
C LYS A 77 -7.61 6.52 -3.97
N ASP A 78 -8.40 7.01 -4.92
CA ASP A 78 -9.66 7.67 -4.59
C ASP A 78 -10.71 6.66 -4.10
N GLY A 79 -11.47 7.03 -3.08
CA GLY A 79 -12.42 6.15 -2.42
C GLY A 79 -11.82 5.06 -1.51
N THR A 80 -10.51 4.84 -1.53
CA THR A 80 -9.84 3.80 -0.74
C THR A 80 -9.19 4.38 0.52
N THR A 81 -9.21 3.63 1.62
CA THR A 81 -8.43 3.92 2.84
C THR A 81 -7.33 2.88 3.00
N PHE A 82 -6.10 3.36 3.17
CA PHE A 82 -4.90 2.55 3.32
C PHE A 82 -4.37 2.65 4.75
N ALA A 83 -3.90 1.55 5.31
CA ALA A 83 -3.15 1.50 6.56
C ALA A 83 -1.68 1.18 6.24
N PHE A 84 -0.78 2.15 6.44
CA PHE A 84 0.66 1.99 6.18
C PHE A 84 1.41 1.68 7.46
N GLU A 85 2.30 0.69 7.44
CA GLU A 85 3.24 0.47 8.53
C GLU A 85 4.50 1.33 8.31
N LEU A 86 4.80 2.18 9.27
CA LEU A 86 6.00 3.01 9.24
C LEU A 86 7.21 2.21 9.76
N PRO A 87 8.45 2.58 9.40
CA PRO A 87 9.66 1.93 9.93
C PRO A 87 9.78 1.92 11.47
N GLY A 88 9.04 2.79 12.16
CA GLY A 88 8.94 2.81 13.63
C GLY A 88 7.93 1.81 14.22
N GLY A 89 7.25 1.01 13.40
CA GLY A 89 6.22 0.06 13.80
C GLY A 89 4.83 0.67 14.04
N GLU A 90 4.67 1.97 13.82
CA GLU A 90 3.37 2.64 13.89
C GLU A 90 2.57 2.43 12.61
N VAL A 91 1.27 2.14 12.76
CA VAL A 91 0.34 2.01 11.63
C VAL A 91 -0.46 3.30 11.46
N VAL A 92 -0.48 3.83 10.24
CA VAL A 92 -1.14 5.11 9.93
C VAL A 92 -2.19 4.92 8.85
N GLU A 93 -3.44 5.24 9.18
CA GLU A 93 -4.53 5.26 8.22
C GLU A 93 -4.56 6.55 7.40
N VAL A 94 -4.61 6.39 6.08
CA VAL A 94 -4.61 7.48 5.11
C VAL A 94 -5.73 7.25 4.09
N ALA A 95 -6.67 8.19 4.04
CA ALA A 95 -7.62 8.26 2.94
C ALA A 95 -6.86 8.53 1.63
N GLY A 96 -6.98 7.64 0.66
CA GLY A 96 -6.17 7.66 -0.55
C GLY A 96 -6.41 8.87 -1.44
N ARG A 97 -7.53 9.59 -1.31
CA ARG A 97 -7.72 10.93 -1.90
C ARG A 97 -6.61 11.92 -1.52
N ARG A 98 -5.97 11.75 -0.34
CA ARG A 98 -4.83 12.56 0.12
C ARG A 98 -3.53 12.21 -0.61
N LEU A 99 -3.48 11.06 -1.27
CA LEU A 99 -2.34 10.55 -2.03
C LEU A 99 -2.47 10.83 -3.53
N VAL A 100 -3.55 11.46 -3.99
CA VAL A 100 -3.83 11.72 -5.42
C VAL A 100 -2.99 12.89 -5.93
N GLU A 101 -1.67 12.71 -5.98
CA GLU A 101 -0.68 13.59 -6.62
C GLU A 101 0.53 12.74 -7.08
N ARG A 102 1.35 13.26 -8.02
CA ARG A 102 2.57 12.54 -8.45
C ARG A 102 3.60 12.50 -7.31
N PRO A 103 4.33 11.39 -7.09
CA PRO A 103 5.39 11.27 -6.08
C PRO A 103 6.37 12.47 -6.07
N ALA A 104 6.83 12.89 -7.25
CA ALA A 104 7.73 14.04 -7.41
C ALA A 104 7.10 15.40 -7.03
N ARG A 105 5.77 15.57 -7.16
CA ARG A 105 5.08 16.79 -6.74
C ARG A 105 4.80 16.82 -5.23
N ARG A 106 4.80 15.66 -4.59
CA ARG A 106 4.65 15.53 -3.13
C ARG A 106 5.93 15.96 -2.39
N THR A 107 7.11 15.83 -3.02
CA THR A 107 8.40 16.30 -2.47
C THR A 107 8.72 17.77 -2.81
N GLU A 108 8.19 18.32 -3.91
CA GLU A 108 8.40 19.72 -4.35
C GLU A 108 7.87 20.79 -3.35
N ASN A 109 6.89 20.46 -2.52
CA ASN A 109 6.40 21.37 -1.47
C ASN A 109 7.28 21.39 -0.19
N THR A 110 8.42 20.69 -0.21
CA THR A 110 9.48 20.86 0.80
C THR A 110 10.25 22.11 0.45
N GLY A 111 9.68 23.28 0.78
CA GLY A 111 10.34 24.57 0.63
C GLY A 111 11.68 24.58 1.37
N ALA A 112 12.77 24.34 0.65
CA ALA A 112 14.13 24.64 1.04
C ALA A 112 15.00 24.79 -0.23
N HIS A 113 14.64 25.73 -1.09
CA HIS A 113 15.59 26.29 -2.06
C HIS A 113 16.24 27.54 -1.43
N THR A 114 17.34 27.35 -0.71
CA THR A 114 18.34 28.41 -0.54
C THR A 114 19.61 27.93 -1.21
N TRP A 115 19.66 28.04 -2.54
CA TRP A 115 20.94 28.05 -3.23
C TRP A 115 21.63 29.38 -2.90
N ARG A 116 22.74 29.30 -2.16
CA ARG A 116 23.80 30.31 -2.11
C ARG A 116 25.13 29.59 -2.01
#